data_AF-A0A3R6S079-F1
#
_entry.id   AF-A0A3R6S079-F1
#
_cell.length_a   1.000
_cell.length_b   1.000
_cell.length_c   1.000
_cell.angle_alpha   90.00
_cell.angle_beta   90.00
_cell.angle_gamma   90.00
#
_symmetry.space_group_name_H-M   'P 1'
#
loop_
_entity.id
_entity.type
_entity.pdbx_description
1 polymer ?
#
loop_
_entity_poly.entity_id
_entity_poly.type
_entity_poly.pdbx_seq_one_letter_code
_entity_poly.pdbx_strand_id
1 'polypeptide(L)'
;MRQRKYIKGRQNSGTDIFVESIVCWNLPKVIKNRLYRHDISDIYELAACTEHNLMEMGFYDLEIALICHTLQSYGMVLRKDSETED
;
A
#
# COMPACT_ATOMS: atom_id res chain seq x y z
N MET A 1 -13.04 -30.80 -3.73
CA MET A 1 -12.66 -29.40 -3.99
C MET A 1 -13.63 -28.48 -3.25
N ARG A 2 -13.18 -27.74 -2.23
CA ARG A 2 -14.06 -26.87 -1.42
C ARG A 2 -14.05 -25.44 -1.99
N GLN A 3 -15.22 -24.98 -2.41
CA GLN A 3 -15.47 -23.65 -2.96
C GLN A 3 -15.35 -22.56 -1.87
N ARG A 4 -14.72 -21.44 -2.23
CA ARG A 4 -14.58 -20.23 -1.39
C ARG A 4 -15.91 -19.49 -1.33
N LYS A 5 -16.40 -19.19 -0.12
CA LYS A 5 -17.44 -18.18 0.12
C LYS A 5 -16.79 -17.00 0.83
N TYR A 6 -16.71 -15.85 0.16
CA TYR A 6 -16.51 -14.57 0.83
C TYR A 6 -17.70 -13.67 0.50
N ILE A 7 -18.32 -13.20 1.58
CA ILE A 7 -19.59 -12.49 1.63
C ILE A 7 -19.33 -10.99 1.37
N LYS A 8 -20.29 -10.37 0.66
CA LYS A 8 -20.46 -8.93 0.39
C LYS A 8 -20.20 -8.02 1.60
N GLY A 9 -19.67 -6.83 1.35
CA GLY A 9 -19.81 -5.72 2.29
C GLY A 9 -19.09 -4.42 1.92
N ARG A 10 -19.61 -3.67 0.94
CA ARG A 10 -19.88 -2.20 0.96
C ARG A 10 -20.00 -1.65 -0.46
N GLN A 11 -21.23 -1.33 -0.84
CA GLN A 11 -21.50 -0.37 -1.90
C GLN A 11 -21.46 1.02 -1.24
N ASN A 12 -20.54 1.88 -1.64
CA ASN A 12 -20.65 3.31 -1.44
C ASN A 12 -20.30 4.00 -2.76
N SER A 13 -21.21 4.85 -3.20
CA SER A 13 -21.14 5.70 -4.37
C SER A 13 -19.87 6.54 -4.44
N GLY A 14 -19.18 6.50 -5.58
CA GLY A 14 -18.07 7.39 -5.92
C GLY A 14 -17.20 6.70 -6.96
N THR A 15 -17.16 7.28 -8.16
CA THR A 15 -16.21 7.04 -9.27
C THR A 15 -15.45 5.70 -9.23
N ASP A 16 -15.82 4.78 -10.12
CA ASP A 16 -15.15 3.48 -10.37
C ASP A 16 -13.70 3.70 -10.85
N ILE A 17 -12.83 4.10 -9.94
CA ILE A 17 -11.39 3.96 -10.08
C ILE A 17 -11.15 2.50 -9.70
N PHE A 18 -10.75 1.66 -10.65
CA PHE A 18 -10.27 0.32 -10.35
C PHE A 18 -9.01 0.46 -9.49
N VAL A 19 -9.19 0.53 -8.18
CA VAL A 19 -8.10 0.63 -7.22
C VAL A 19 -7.53 -0.77 -7.02
N GLU A 20 -6.28 -0.96 -7.42
CA GLU A 20 -5.61 -2.26 -7.29
C GLU A 20 -5.26 -2.53 -5.83
N SER A 21 -5.89 -3.57 -5.26
CA SER A 21 -5.63 -4.00 -3.89
C SER A 21 -4.22 -4.57 -3.74
N ILE A 22 -3.59 -4.30 -2.58
CA ILE A 22 -2.28 -4.85 -2.16
C ILE A 22 -2.20 -6.37 -2.27
N VAL A 23 -3.33 -7.08 -2.21
CA VAL A 23 -3.36 -8.55 -2.39
C VAL A 23 -2.64 -8.97 -3.68
N CYS A 24 -2.79 -8.21 -4.76
CA CYS A 24 -2.28 -8.56 -6.08
C CYS A 24 -0.79 -8.23 -6.29
N TRP A 25 -0.18 -7.44 -5.40
CA TRP A 25 1.16 -6.92 -5.65
C TRP A 25 2.25 -7.97 -5.44
N ASN A 26 3.39 -7.79 -6.07
CA ASN A 26 4.54 -8.67 -5.88
C ASN A 26 5.34 -8.31 -4.60
N LEU A 27 4.66 -8.27 -3.45
CA LEU A 27 5.27 -8.02 -2.14
C LEU A 27 5.20 -9.27 -1.25
N PRO A 28 6.23 -9.50 -0.40
CA PRO A 28 6.18 -10.49 0.67
C PRO A 28 4.91 -10.37 1.52
N LYS A 29 4.31 -11.51 1.89
CA LYS A 29 3.09 -11.55 2.73
C LYS A 29 3.27 -10.80 4.06
N VAL A 30 4.48 -10.82 4.61
CA VAL A 30 4.81 -10.11 5.86
C VAL A 30 4.66 -8.60 5.69
N ILE A 31 5.16 -8.04 4.59
CA ILE A 31 5.04 -6.62 4.25
C ILE A 31 3.56 -6.27 4.03
N LYS A 32 2.83 -7.05 3.22
CA LYS A 32 1.39 -6.84 2.98
C LYS A 32 0.59 -6.85 4.28
N ASN A 33 0.84 -7.81 5.16
CA ASN A 33 0.16 -7.88 6.45
C ASN A 33 0.45 -6.66 7.33
N ARG A 34 1.67 -6.11 7.27
CA ARG A 34 2.02 -4.92 8.04
C ARG A 34 1.34 -3.68 7.46
N LEU A 35 1.27 -3.55 6.13
CA LEU A 35 0.49 -2.51 5.46
C LEU A 35 -0.99 -2.55 5.89
N TYR A 36 -1.61 -3.73 5.88
CA TYR A 36 -3.00 -3.88 6.36
C TYR A 36 -3.21 -3.56 7.83
N ARG A 37 -2.18 -3.73 8.70
CA ARG A 37 -2.28 -3.35 10.11
C ARG A 37 -2.27 -1.83 10.32
N HIS A 38 -1.77 -1.10 9.33
CA HIS A 38 -1.74 0.37 9.30
C HIS A 38 -2.82 0.94 8.37
N ASP A 39 -3.87 0.16 8.09
CA ASP A 39 -5.00 0.53 7.23
C ASP A 39 -4.61 0.94 5.80
N ILE A 40 -3.44 0.51 5.32
CA ILE A 40 -3.03 0.68 3.92
C ILE A 40 -3.52 -0.56 3.16
N SER A 41 -4.45 -0.36 2.24
CA SER A 41 -5.17 -1.39 1.48
C SER A 41 -4.98 -1.29 -0.03
N ASP A 42 -4.55 -0.12 -0.50
CA ASP A 42 -4.30 0.17 -1.92
C ASP A 42 -3.04 0.99 -2.22
N ILE A 43 -2.81 1.21 -3.52
CA ILE A 43 -1.57 1.80 -4.05
C ILE A 43 -1.51 3.31 -3.88
N TYR A 44 -2.64 3.98 -3.88
CA TYR A 44 -2.72 5.41 -3.69
C TYR A 44 -2.48 5.76 -2.22
N GLU A 45 -3.05 4.98 -1.31
CA GLU A 45 -2.78 5.08 0.14
C GLU A 45 -1.29 4.87 0.44
N LEU A 46 -0.67 3.87 -0.21
CA LEU A 46 0.76 3.64 -0.07
C LEU A 46 1.59 4.79 -0.66
N ALA A 47 1.25 5.28 -1.86
CA ALA A 47 1.96 6.38 -2.51
C ALA A 47 1.84 7.71 -1.72
N ALA A 48 0.79 7.86 -0.92
CA ALA A 48 0.61 9.01 -0.03
C ALA A 48 1.56 9.00 1.18
N CYS A 49 2.12 7.84 1.53
CA CYS A 49 3.10 7.70 2.60
C CYS A 49 4.45 8.28 2.19
N THR A 50 5.19 8.81 3.16
CA THR A 50 6.61 9.11 3.00
C THR A 50 7.48 7.95 3.46
N GLU A 51 8.76 8.00 3.11
CA GLU A 51 9.74 7.02 3.60
C GLU A 51 9.79 7.02 5.14
N HIS A 52 9.74 8.21 5.75
CA HIS A 52 9.66 8.37 7.20
C HIS A 52 8.44 7.66 7.80
N ASN A 53 7.25 7.82 7.21
CA ASN A 53 6.05 7.12 7.70
C ASN A 53 6.23 5.59 7.67
N LEU A 54 6.88 5.05 6.63
CA LEU A 54 7.14 3.61 6.55
C LEU A 54 8.16 3.17 7.62
N MET A 55 9.18 3.98 7.91
CA MET A 55 10.10 3.70 9.02
C MET A 55 9.37 3.70 10.37
N GLU A 56 8.50 4.67 10.64
CA GLU A 56 7.68 4.73 11.86
C GLU A 56 6.71 3.53 11.98
N MET A 57 6.20 3.04 10.85
CA MET A 57 5.39 1.82 10.77
C MET A 57 6.19 0.53 11.03
N GLY A 58 7.52 0.64 11.16
CA GLY A 58 8.43 -0.47 11.45
C GLY A 58 8.89 -1.23 10.22
N PHE A 59 8.89 -0.61 9.04
CA PHE A 59 9.53 -1.15 7.85
C PHE A 59 11.04 -0.86 7.85
N TYR A 60 11.83 -1.86 7.48
CA TYR A 60 13.28 -1.70 7.31
C TYR A 60 13.61 -1.18 5.91
N ASP A 61 14.80 -0.59 5.73
CA ASP A 61 15.26 -0.02 4.46
C ASP A 61 15.09 -0.95 3.26
N LEU A 62 15.38 -2.25 3.42
CA LEU A 62 15.19 -3.23 2.35
C LEU A 62 13.71 -3.43 1.99
N GLU A 63 12.83 -3.42 2.98
CA GLU A 63 11.38 -3.55 2.78
C GLU A 63 10.83 -2.28 2.11
N ILE A 64 11.30 -1.11 2.53
CA ILE A 64 10.98 0.19 1.92
C ILE A 64 11.44 0.20 0.46
N ALA A 65 12.65 -0.27 0.16
CA ALA A 65 13.15 -0.36 -1.21
C ALA A 65 12.27 -1.27 -2.09
N LEU A 66 11.78 -2.39 -1.56
CA LEU A 66 10.83 -3.27 -2.26
C LEU A 66 9.48 -2.59 -2.51
N ILE A 67 8.99 -1.84 -1.53
CA ILE A 67 7.76 -1.04 -1.64
C ILE A 67 7.93 0.03 -2.73
N CYS A 68 9.02 0.79 -2.71
CA CYS A 68 9.36 1.79 -3.73
C CYS A 68 9.45 1.17 -5.13
N HIS A 69 10.15 0.04 -5.27
CA HIS A 69 10.24 -0.67 -6.55
C HIS A 69 8.88 -1.15 -7.03
N THR A 70 8.01 -1.61 -6.12
CA THR A 70 6.64 -1.99 -6.45
C THR A 70 5.86 -0.78 -6.95
N LEU A 71 5.87 0.35 -6.25
CA LEU A 71 5.21 1.60 -6.68
C LEU A 71 5.68 2.05 -8.07
N GLN A 72 6.99 1.99 -8.34
CA GLN A 72 7.57 2.35 -9.63
C GLN A 72 7.04 1.48 -10.78
N SER A 73 6.78 0.19 -10.53
CA SER A 73 6.18 -0.69 -11.55
C SER A 73 4.76 -0.27 -11.96
N TYR A 74 4.09 0.50 -11.13
CA TYR A 74 2.78 1.12 -11.40
C TYR A 74 2.88 2.60 -11.78
N GLY A 75 4.10 3.13 -12.01
CA GLY A 75 4.32 4.55 -12.34
C GLY A 75 4.10 5.51 -11.18
N MET A 76 4.12 5.01 -9.94
CA MET A 76 3.97 5.81 -8.72
C MET A 76 5.28 5.91 -7.94
N VAL A 77 5.35 6.89 -7.06
CA VAL A 77 6.45 7.08 -6.11
C VAL A 77 5.86 7.48 -4.76
N LEU A 78 6.62 7.25 -3.68
CA LEU A 78 6.25 7.76 -2.37
C LEU A 78 6.19 9.29 -2.38
N ARG A 79 5.36 9.83 -1.49
CA ARG A 79 5.33 11.26 -1.22
C ARG A 79 6.70 11.68 -0.68
N LYS A 80 7.25 12.77 -1.21
CA LYS A 80 8.46 13.38 -0.65
C LYS A 80 8.14 13.95 0.73
N ASP A 81 9.03 13.74 1.69
CA ASP A 81 9.01 14.51 2.92
C ASP A 81 9.04 15.98 2.51
N SER A 82 7.99 16.71 2.90
CA SER A 82 7.92 18.14 2.62
C SER A 82 8.99 18.76 3.52
N GLU A 83 10.10 19.21 2.92
CA GLU A 83 11.09 20.00 3.64
C GLU A 83 10.32 21.14 4.31
N THR A 84 10.26 21.08 5.64
CA THR A 84 9.76 22.21 6.41
C THR A 84 10.85 23.25 6.26
N GLU A 85 10.64 24.22 5.36
CA GLU A 85 11.48 25.41 5.25
C GLU A 85 11.45 26.10 6.63
N ASP A 86 12.56 25.99 7.36
CA ASP A 86 12.92 26.87 8.49
C ASP A 86 13.42 28.21 7.97
#